data_AF-A0A1F3L0B4-F1
#
_entry.id   AF-A0A1F3L0B4-F1
#
_cell.length_a   1.000
_cell.length_b   1.000
_cell.length_c   1.000
_cell.angle_alpha   90.00
_cell.angle_beta   90.00
_cell.angle_gamma   90.00
#
_symmetry.space_group_name_H-M   'P 1'
#
loop_
_entity.id
_entity.type
_entity.pdbx_description
1 polymer ?
#
loop_
_entity_poly.entity_id
_entity_poly.type
_entity_poly.pdbx_seq_one_letter_code
_entity_poly.pdbx_strand_id
1 'polypeptide(L)'
;MIELTINNKQVRVEENTTILNAAEILGIKIPTLCFMKCFSASSSCMVCVVFEKNSGKIVPACSALCIEGMNIETENDELHLLRKNAVQLLLSEHNGDCIAPCQNACPAHINIPLMNRLISDEQFSTAKSFLSEIKNDVCSTCNLQCEKVCRRKNIDEPVAIKKLIEFLRNTNEKSTSENAVLNSVKSNLKFNSSYGRMRENEKSEYLKEAENKYARMFPADTTNGYSKEEAVQEALRCMHCDCRKNDACDLRIMADQFQAKQRTFVIENRQNITKIFHAPLLVLEPQKCIKCGVCIQITNSSKDFSFSFREKSFQVQIELFHKEEISDSLISLAKKCIEHCPTGAISAIK
;
A
#
# COMPACT_ATOMS: atom_id res chain seq x y z
N MET A 1 1.95 37.58 -17.83
CA MET A 1 2.51 36.89 -16.65
C MET A 1 1.75 37.38 -15.44
N ILE A 2 1.39 36.47 -14.55
CA ILE A 2 0.67 36.74 -13.29
C ILE A 2 1.69 36.75 -12.16
N GLU A 3 1.68 37.77 -11.32
CA GLU A 3 2.50 37.86 -10.10
C GLU A 3 1.67 37.50 -8.85
N LEU A 4 2.21 36.62 -8.01
CA LEU A 4 1.61 36.21 -6.75
C LEU A 4 2.68 35.91 -5.69
N THR A 5 2.25 35.80 -4.44
CA THR A 5 3.13 35.47 -3.31
C THR A 5 2.73 34.12 -2.70
N ILE A 6 3.70 33.24 -2.45
CA ILE A 6 3.52 31.97 -1.74
C ILE A 6 4.53 31.89 -0.58
N ASN A 7 4.06 31.78 0.66
CA ASN A 7 4.90 31.78 1.87
C ASN A 7 5.92 32.93 1.89
N ASN A 8 5.46 34.15 1.61
CA ASN A 8 6.27 35.38 1.51
C ASN A 8 7.32 35.39 0.37
N LYS A 9 7.29 34.43 -0.55
CA LYS A 9 8.13 34.43 -1.77
C LYS A 9 7.28 34.83 -2.98
N GLN A 10 7.74 35.83 -3.72
CA GLN A 10 7.10 36.22 -4.97
C GLN A 10 7.45 35.24 -6.10
N VAL A 11 6.49 35.00 -6.99
CA VAL A 11 6.68 34.21 -8.20
C VAL A 11 5.87 34.83 -9.33
N ARG A 12 6.41 34.76 -10.54
CA ARG A 12 5.73 35.15 -11.78
C ARG A 12 5.50 33.92 -12.62
N VAL A 13 4.26 33.70 -13.04
CA VAL A 13 3.84 32.53 -13.80
C VAL A 13 3.03 32.92 -15.03
N GLU A 14 2.86 31.99 -15.96
CA GLU A 14 1.97 32.19 -17.11
C GLU A 14 0.50 32.14 -16.67
N GLU A 15 -0.38 32.73 -17.48
CA GLU A 15 -1.83 32.60 -17.28
C GLU A 15 -2.24 31.12 -17.32
N ASN A 16 -3.28 30.76 -16.58
CA ASN A 16 -3.74 29.37 -16.42
C ASN A 16 -2.78 28.42 -15.67
N THR A 17 -1.75 28.95 -15.00
CA THR A 17 -0.92 28.16 -14.08
C THR A 17 -1.66 27.89 -12.77
N THR A 18 -1.64 26.66 -12.26
CA THR A 18 -2.23 26.32 -10.95
C THR A 18 -1.33 26.76 -9.79
N ILE A 19 -1.91 26.98 -8.61
CA ILE A 19 -1.15 27.29 -7.40
C ILE A 19 -0.12 26.19 -7.09
N LEU A 20 -0.47 24.92 -7.31
CA LEU A 20 0.44 23.79 -7.11
C LEU A 20 1.68 23.89 -8.00
N ASN A 21 1.50 24.19 -9.29
CA ASN A 21 2.63 24.33 -10.23
C ASN A 21 3.48 25.58 -9.89
N ALA A 22 2.85 26.68 -9.47
CA ALA A 22 3.56 27.87 -9.02
C ALA A 22 4.42 27.59 -7.76
N ALA A 23 3.90 26.79 -6.81
CA ALA A 23 4.64 26.36 -5.63
C ALA A 23 5.83 25.45 -5.99
N GLU A 24 5.68 24.56 -6.99
CA GLU A 24 6.75 23.69 -7.48
C GLU A 24 7.95 24.50 -8.01
N ILE A 25 7.70 25.60 -8.73
CA ILE A 25 8.76 26.52 -9.22
C ILE A 25 9.59 27.10 -8.06
N LEU A 26 8.95 27.37 -6.93
CA LEU A 26 9.61 27.90 -5.72
C LEU A 26 10.26 26.82 -4.84
N GLY A 27 10.19 25.54 -5.25
CA GLY A 27 10.62 24.41 -4.45
C GLY A 27 9.75 24.15 -3.21
N ILE A 28 8.52 24.69 -3.17
CA ILE A 28 7.58 24.50 -2.07
C ILE A 28 6.76 23.25 -2.34
N LYS A 29 6.94 22.22 -1.52
CA LYS A 29 6.23 20.95 -1.67
C LYS A 29 4.85 21.02 -1.01
N ILE A 30 3.80 21.02 -1.82
CA ILE A 30 2.41 20.85 -1.37
C ILE A 30 2.03 19.36 -1.54
N PRO A 31 1.48 18.69 -0.50
CA PRO A 31 1.19 17.26 -0.55
C PRO A 31 -0.02 16.95 -1.46
N THR A 32 0.05 15.85 -2.21
CA THR A 32 -1.01 15.41 -3.13
C THR A 32 -1.15 13.88 -3.17
N LEU A 33 -2.37 13.35 -3.23
CA LEU A 33 -2.63 11.91 -3.48
C LEU A 33 -3.25 11.64 -4.86
N CYS A 34 -4.17 12.50 -5.30
CA CYS A 34 -4.94 12.29 -6.54
C CYS A 34 -4.44 13.10 -7.74
N PHE A 35 -3.32 13.82 -7.58
CA PHE A 35 -2.74 14.64 -8.65
C PHE A 35 -1.61 13.87 -9.35
N MET A 36 -1.59 13.96 -10.67
CA MET A 36 -0.52 13.44 -11.51
C MET A 36 -0.20 14.49 -12.57
N LYS A 37 1.08 14.77 -12.77
CA LYS A 37 1.56 15.76 -13.74
C LYS A 37 1.05 15.40 -15.14
N CYS A 38 0.70 16.41 -15.93
CA CYS A 38 0.12 16.28 -17.28
C CYS A 38 -1.34 15.82 -17.35
N PHE A 39 -2.06 15.68 -16.23
CA PHE A 39 -3.49 15.36 -16.21
C PHE A 39 -4.31 16.40 -15.45
N SER A 40 -5.60 16.49 -15.78
CA SER A 40 -6.53 17.39 -15.11
C SER A 40 -6.68 17.02 -13.63
N ALA A 41 -6.63 18.01 -12.75
CA ALA A 41 -6.81 17.76 -11.32
C ALA A 41 -8.24 17.33 -11.00
N SER A 42 -8.39 16.24 -10.22
CA SER A 42 -9.69 15.78 -9.72
C SER A 42 -10.11 16.43 -8.40
N SER A 43 -9.15 17.00 -7.66
CA SER A 43 -9.34 17.62 -6.34
C SER A 43 -10.10 16.75 -5.33
N SER A 44 -10.11 15.43 -5.51
CA SER A 44 -10.91 14.51 -4.68
C SER A 44 -10.27 14.20 -3.32
N CYS A 45 -8.94 14.21 -3.23
CA CYS A 45 -8.25 13.87 -1.98
C CYS A 45 -8.22 15.01 -0.95
N MET A 46 -8.39 16.27 -1.38
CA MET A 46 -8.33 17.48 -0.54
C MET A 46 -7.06 17.65 0.31
N VAL A 47 -5.98 16.91 0.03
CA VAL A 47 -4.71 17.05 0.77
C VAL A 47 -3.91 18.29 0.32
N CYS A 48 -4.11 18.73 -0.92
CA CYS A 48 -3.39 19.85 -1.52
C CYS A 48 -3.94 21.23 -1.14
N VAL A 49 -4.82 21.30 -0.14
CA VAL A 49 -5.44 22.56 0.28
C VAL A 49 -4.40 23.55 0.77
N VAL A 50 -4.62 24.82 0.42
CA VAL A 50 -3.83 25.98 0.84
C VAL A 50 -4.76 27.11 1.25
N PHE A 51 -4.25 28.06 2.02
CA PHE A 51 -4.98 29.21 2.50
C PHE A 51 -4.65 30.44 1.66
N GLU A 52 -5.67 31.11 1.11
CA GLU A 52 -5.52 32.36 0.38
C GLU A 52 -5.86 33.52 1.32
N LYS A 53 -4.82 34.29 1.69
CA LYS A 53 -4.89 35.29 2.77
C LYS A 53 -5.82 36.47 2.46
N ASN A 54 -5.94 36.89 1.20
CA ASN A 54 -6.69 38.10 0.88
C ASN A 54 -8.21 37.88 0.94
N SER A 55 -8.68 36.70 0.53
CA SER A 55 -10.09 36.29 0.54
C SER A 55 -10.49 35.49 1.77
N GLY A 56 -9.51 34.98 2.54
CA GLY A 56 -9.74 34.10 3.68
C GLY A 56 -10.28 32.72 3.30
N LYS A 57 -10.11 32.30 2.04
CA LYS A 57 -10.62 31.03 1.53
C LYS A 57 -9.56 29.95 1.54
N ILE A 58 -10.00 28.72 1.77
CA ILE A 58 -9.20 27.52 1.56
C ILE A 58 -9.51 26.96 0.19
N VAL A 59 -8.48 26.75 -0.62
CA VAL A 59 -8.63 26.29 -2.00
C VAL A 59 -7.70 25.11 -2.30
N PRO A 60 -8.11 24.15 -3.14
CA PRO A 60 -7.24 23.05 -3.57
C PRO A 60 -6.18 23.57 -4.55
N ALA A 61 -4.90 23.51 -4.17
CA ALA A 61 -3.81 24.05 -4.98
C ALA A 61 -3.70 23.38 -6.36
N CYS A 62 -4.09 22.11 -6.48
CA CYS A 62 -3.95 21.34 -7.73
C CYS A 62 -4.88 21.81 -8.85
N SER A 63 -6.01 22.47 -8.53
CA SER A 63 -6.97 22.95 -9.53
C SER A 63 -7.19 24.46 -9.53
N ALA A 64 -6.91 25.14 -8.41
CA ALA A 64 -7.04 26.59 -8.33
C ALA A 64 -5.98 27.28 -9.22
N LEU A 65 -6.44 28.16 -10.11
CA LEU A 65 -5.58 28.97 -10.97
C LEU A 65 -5.02 30.16 -10.20
N CYS A 66 -3.79 30.54 -10.53
CA CYS A 66 -3.16 31.75 -10.01
C CYS A 66 -3.91 32.98 -10.54
N ILE A 67 -4.18 33.94 -9.65
CA ILE A 67 -4.74 35.25 -9.98
C ILE A 67 -3.75 36.32 -9.49
N GLU A 68 -3.67 37.43 -10.22
CA GLU A 68 -2.79 38.55 -9.91
C GLU A 68 -2.98 39.02 -8.46
N GLY A 69 -1.86 39.17 -7.74
CA GLY A 69 -1.85 39.64 -6.36
C GLY A 69 -2.30 38.62 -5.31
N MET A 70 -2.53 37.35 -5.66
CA MET A 70 -2.82 36.30 -4.68
C MET A 70 -1.73 36.18 -3.61
N ASN A 71 -2.14 35.89 -2.37
CA ASN A 71 -1.22 35.66 -1.26
C ASN A 71 -1.52 34.31 -0.59
N ILE A 72 -0.70 33.31 -0.90
CA ILE A 72 -0.90 31.91 -0.52
C ILE A 72 -0.03 31.53 0.68
N GLU A 73 -0.66 30.85 1.63
CA GLU A 73 0.00 30.16 2.73
C GLU A 73 -0.23 28.66 2.61
N THR A 74 0.85 27.90 2.67
CA THR A 74 0.79 26.44 2.46
C THR A 74 0.83 25.65 3.76
N GLU A 75 1.18 26.28 4.88
CA GLU A 75 1.31 25.65 6.20
C GLU A 75 0.76 26.57 7.29
N ASN A 76 -0.23 26.07 8.02
CA ASN A 76 -0.74 26.62 9.28
C ASN A 76 -1.55 25.53 10.01
N ASP A 77 -1.95 25.79 11.26
CA ASP A 77 -2.65 24.79 12.08
C ASP A 77 -4.00 24.35 11.49
N GLU A 78 -4.72 25.28 10.85
CA GLU A 78 -6.00 25.01 10.19
C GLU A 78 -5.81 24.06 8.99
N LEU A 79 -4.83 24.33 8.13
CA LEU A 79 -4.47 23.47 6.99
C LEU A 79 -4.01 22.09 7.46
N HIS A 80 -3.22 22.02 8.53
CA HIS A 80 -2.79 20.74 9.09
C HIS A 80 -3.99 19.92 9.59
N LEU A 81 -4.95 20.56 10.29
CA LEU A 81 -6.18 19.89 10.74
C LEU A 81 -7.04 19.43 9.56
N LEU A 82 -7.20 20.25 8.53
CA LEU A 82 -7.98 19.91 7.33
C LEU A 82 -7.36 18.75 6.57
N ARG A 83 -6.04 18.76 6.35
CA ARG A 83 -5.31 17.66 5.71
C ARG A 83 -5.40 16.38 6.52
N LYS A 84 -5.25 16.46 7.84
CA LYS A 84 -5.46 15.33 8.75
C LYS A 84 -6.87 14.76 8.61
N ASN A 85 -7.90 15.61 8.61
CA ASN A 85 -9.29 15.17 8.47
C ASN A 85 -9.56 14.56 7.09
N ALA A 86 -9.01 15.13 6.01
CA ALA A 86 -9.10 14.57 4.67
C ALA A 86 -8.50 13.16 4.62
N VAL A 87 -7.28 12.98 5.14
CA VAL A 87 -6.63 11.65 5.20
C VAL A 87 -7.43 10.67 6.06
N GLN A 88 -7.93 11.10 7.22
CA GLN A 88 -8.78 10.25 8.07
C GLN A 88 -10.09 9.83 7.38
N LEU A 89 -10.68 10.72 6.56
CA LEU A 89 -11.87 10.39 5.78
C LEU A 89 -11.56 9.36 4.69
N LEU A 90 -10.45 9.52 3.96
CA LEU A 90 -9.98 8.52 2.99
C LEU A 90 -9.72 7.15 3.66
N LEU A 91 -9.16 7.17 4.88
CA LEU A 91 -8.91 5.97 5.67
C LEU A 91 -10.17 5.28 6.19
N SER A 92 -11.30 5.99 6.27
CA SER A 92 -12.56 5.41 6.77
C SER A 92 -13.15 4.37 5.81
N GLU A 93 -12.93 4.54 4.49
CA GLU A 93 -13.33 3.59 3.45
C GLU A 93 -12.20 2.63 3.06
N HIS A 94 -10.94 2.98 3.35
CA HIS A 94 -9.79 2.13 3.06
C HIS A 94 -9.72 0.91 3.99
N ASN A 95 -9.81 -0.29 3.41
CA ASN A 95 -9.70 -1.56 4.12
C ASN A 95 -8.52 -2.39 3.60
N GLY A 96 -7.55 -2.64 4.48
CA GLY A 96 -6.42 -3.53 4.24
C GLY A 96 -5.43 -3.46 5.39
N ASP A 97 -4.65 -4.51 5.61
CA ASP A 97 -3.55 -4.47 6.57
C ASP A 97 -2.33 -3.85 5.89
N CYS A 98 -1.77 -2.74 6.41
CA CYS A 98 -0.50 -2.23 5.88
C CYS A 98 0.63 -3.21 6.20
N ILE A 99 0.69 -3.64 7.47
CA ILE A 99 1.60 -4.66 7.98
C ILE A 99 0.76 -5.86 8.41
N ALA A 100 1.16 -7.08 8.00
CA ALA A 100 0.46 -8.28 8.39
C ALA A 100 0.47 -8.49 9.93
N PRO A 101 -0.59 -9.07 10.52
CA PRO A 101 -0.65 -9.33 11.95
C PRO A 101 0.55 -10.12 12.47
N CYS A 102 1.05 -11.10 11.71
CA CYS A 102 2.18 -11.93 12.12
C CYS A 102 3.49 -11.14 12.26
N GLN A 103 3.72 -10.13 11.42
CA GLN A 103 4.87 -9.22 11.54
C GLN A 103 4.67 -8.22 12.68
N ASN A 104 3.47 -7.65 12.80
CA ASN A 104 3.17 -6.67 13.84
C ASN A 104 3.27 -7.25 15.26
N ALA A 105 2.86 -8.51 15.45
CA ALA A 105 2.95 -9.21 16.73
C ALA A 105 4.33 -9.85 17.00
N CYS A 106 5.22 -9.87 16.03
CA CYS A 106 6.55 -10.47 16.18
C CYS A 106 7.44 -9.53 17.03
N PRO A 107 8.00 -9.98 18.18
CA PRO A 107 8.88 -9.12 18.98
C PRO A 107 10.19 -8.76 18.28
N ALA A 108 10.58 -9.52 17.26
CA ALA A 108 11.72 -9.24 16.39
C ALA A 108 11.32 -8.50 15.10
N HIS A 109 10.04 -8.18 14.91
CA HIS A 109 9.49 -7.48 13.74
C HIS A 109 9.86 -8.11 12.38
N ILE A 110 10.04 -9.43 12.33
CA ILE A 110 10.34 -10.16 11.10
C ILE A 110 9.22 -9.91 10.08
N ASN A 111 9.58 -9.50 8.86
CA ASN A 111 8.65 -9.45 7.73
C ASN A 111 8.32 -10.88 7.25
N ILE A 112 7.50 -11.57 8.03
CA ILE A 112 7.11 -12.96 7.80
C ILE A 112 6.44 -13.17 6.44
N PRO A 113 5.55 -12.30 5.94
CA PRO A 113 4.99 -12.48 4.61
C PRO A 113 6.05 -12.43 3.50
N LEU A 114 7.00 -11.49 3.57
CA LEU A 114 8.12 -11.43 2.61
C LEU A 114 9.04 -12.65 2.75
N MET A 115 9.37 -13.05 3.98
CA MET A 115 10.14 -14.27 4.24
C MET A 115 9.48 -15.49 3.59
N ASN A 116 8.16 -15.65 3.73
CA ASN A 116 7.45 -16.76 3.11
C ASN A 116 7.46 -16.69 1.57
N ARG A 117 7.36 -15.50 0.96
CA ARG A 117 7.52 -15.34 -0.50
C ARG A 117 8.91 -15.78 -0.96
N LEU A 118 9.95 -15.35 -0.26
CA LEU A 118 11.32 -15.71 -0.61
C LEU A 118 11.57 -17.21 -0.45
N ILE A 119 11.00 -17.85 0.57
CA ILE A 119 11.05 -19.32 0.71
C ILE A 119 10.30 -19.99 -0.44
N SER A 120 9.09 -19.53 -0.80
CA SER A 120 8.32 -20.12 -1.90
C SER A 120 9.01 -20.00 -3.25
N ASP A 121 9.79 -18.93 -3.44
CA ASP A 121 10.55 -18.66 -4.66
C ASP A 121 11.97 -19.27 -4.60
N GLU A 122 12.23 -20.15 -3.61
CA GLU A 122 13.51 -20.83 -3.37
C GLU A 122 14.72 -19.89 -3.12
N GLN A 123 14.47 -18.62 -2.81
CA GLN A 123 15.47 -17.61 -2.47
C GLN A 123 15.90 -17.69 -0.99
N PHE A 124 16.39 -18.86 -0.57
CA PHE A 124 16.70 -19.17 0.83
C PHE A 124 17.82 -18.30 1.42
N SER A 125 18.83 -17.95 0.62
CA SER A 125 19.95 -17.09 1.04
C SER A 125 19.48 -15.69 1.45
N THR A 126 18.62 -15.09 0.64
CA THR A 126 17.98 -13.80 0.91
C THR A 126 17.00 -13.90 2.07
N ALA A 127 16.17 -14.95 2.13
CA ALA A 127 15.26 -15.18 3.26
C ALA A 127 16.01 -15.30 4.61
N LYS A 128 17.17 -15.97 4.61
CA LYS A 128 18.02 -16.13 5.80
C LYS A 128 18.64 -14.81 6.28
N SER A 129 18.86 -13.84 5.38
CA SER A 129 19.40 -12.53 5.75
C SER A 129 18.48 -11.74 6.71
N PHE A 130 17.17 -11.97 6.69
CA PHE A 130 16.24 -11.38 7.66
C PHE A 130 16.50 -11.85 9.09
N LEU A 131 17.06 -13.05 9.25
CA LEU A 131 17.33 -13.64 10.56
C LEU A 131 18.68 -13.23 11.13
N SER A 132 19.66 -12.86 10.30
CA SER A 132 21.00 -12.49 10.76
C SER A 132 21.03 -11.15 11.50
N GLU A 133 20.06 -10.26 11.26
CA GLU A 133 19.93 -9.00 11.98
C GLU A 133 19.35 -9.15 13.40
N ILE A 134 18.79 -10.33 13.71
CA ILE A 134 18.15 -10.59 15.00
C ILE A 134 19.22 -11.06 15.99
N LYS A 135 19.74 -10.12 16.79
CA LYS A 135 20.85 -10.36 17.74
C LYS A 135 20.58 -11.43 18.81
N ASN A 136 19.31 -11.65 19.15
CA ASN A 136 18.89 -12.62 20.17
C ASN A 136 17.97 -13.66 19.54
N ASP A 137 18.08 -14.92 19.94
CA ASP A 137 17.11 -15.94 19.52
C ASP A 137 15.76 -15.76 20.22
N VAL A 138 15.05 -14.71 19.84
CA VAL A 138 13.70 -14.41 20.30
C VAL A 138 12.76 -15.57 19.98
N CYS A 139 12.94 -16.25 18.85
CA CYS A 139 12.04 -17.32 18.41
C CYS A 139 12.11 -18.58 19.28
N SER A 140 13.26 -18.88 19.90
CA SER A 140 13.41 -20.03 20.82
C SER A 140 12.58 -19.89 22.10
N THR A 141 12.47 -18.66 22.61
CA THR A 141 11.79 -18.33 23.88
C THR A 141 10.41 -17.70 23.67
N CYS A 142 10.07 -17.33 22.43
CA CYS A 142 8.79 -16.74 22.07
C CYS A 142 7.65 -17.77 22.12
N ASN A 143 6.53 -17.36 22.72
CA ASN A 143 5.29 -18.13 22.76
C ASN A 143 4.47 -18.02 21.46
N LEU A 144 5.13 -18.11 20.29
CA LEU A 144 4.53 -18.19 18.94
C LEU A 144 3.49 -17.11 18.62
N GLN A 145 3.79 -15.85 18.94
CA GLN A 145 2.86 -14.73 18.71
C GLN A 145 2.44 -14.62 17.24
N CYS A 146 3.38 -14.83 16.30
CA CYS A 146 3.13 -14.79 14.87
C CYS A 146 2.12 -15.84 14.38
N GLU A 147 2.17 -17.08 14.90
CA GLU A 147 1.24 -18.15 14.56
C GLU A 147 -0.13 -17.94 15.23
N LYS A 148 -0.15 -17.40 16.46
CA LYS A 148 -1.40 -17.09 17.19
C LYS A 148 -2.28 -16.07 16.48
N VAL A 149 -1.66 -15.08 15.83
CA VAL A 149 -2.37 -14.02 15.08
C VAL A 149 -2.46 -14.31 13.58
N CYS A 150 -1.93 -15.45 13.11
CA CYS A 150 -1.93 -15.79 11.70
C CYS A 150 -3.38 -15.89 11.18
N ARG A 151 -3.72 -15.11 10.16
CA ARG A 151 -5.08 -15.06 9.62
C ARG A 151 -5.56 -16.40 9.06
N ARG A 152 -4.63 -17.27 8.63
CA ARG A 152 -4.95 -18.59 8.07
C ARG A 152 -5.63 -19.52 9.08
N LYS A 153 -5.43 -19.28 10.39
CA LYS A 153 -6.15 -19.95 11.48
C LYS A 153 -7.68 -19.80 11.40
N ASN A 154 -8.20 -18.75 10.75
CA ASN A 154 -9.63 -18.59 10.55
C ASN A 154 -10.20 -19.53 9.48
N ILE A 155 -9.34 -20.22 8.73
CA ILE A 155 -9.71 -21.13 7.64
C ILE A 155 -9.42 -22.56 8.06
N ASP A 156 -8.16 -22.84 8.41
CA ASP A 156 -7.69 -24.16 8.85
C ASP A 156 -6.68 -23.99 10.00
N GLU A 157 -5.40 -24.05 9.71
CA GLU A 157 -4.29 -23.99 10.65
C GLU A 157 -3.33 -22.87 10.26
N PRO A 158 -2.68 -22.20 11.23
CA PRO A 158 -1.68 -21.19 10.93
C PRO A 158 -0.56 -21.76 10.05
N VAL A 159 0.08 -20.89 9.28
CA VAL A 159 1.37 -21.23 8.64
C VAL A 159 2.37 -21.55 9.76
N ALA A 160 3.16 -22.60 9.59
CA ALA A 160 4.18 -23.05 10.54
C ALA A 160 5.42 -22.14 10.53
N ILE A 161 5.22 -20.87 10.82
CA ILE A 161 6.21 -19.80 10.76
C ILE A 161 7.44 -20.16 11.60
N LYS A 162 7.27 -20.77 12.78
CA LYS A 162 8.41 -21.17 13.61
C LYS A 162 9.27 -22.22 12.91
N LYS A 163 8.63 -23.21 12.27
CA LYS A 163 9.33 -24.28 11.55
C LYS A 163 10.06 -23.78 10.31
N LEU A 164 9.48 -22.80 9.60
CA LEU A 164 10.15 -22.10 8.50
C LEU A 164 11.38 -21.31 8.98
N ILE A 165 11.29 -20.65 10.15
CA ILE A 165 12.44 -19.95 10.75
C ILE A 165 13.53 -20.93 11.19
N GLU A 166 13.16 -22.05 11.83
CA GLU A 166 14.09 -23.12 12.21
C GLU A 166 14.82 -23.68 10.99
N PHE A 167 14.09 -23.95 9.89
CA PHE A 167 14.66 -24.35 8.60
C PHE A 167 15.70 -23.35 8.07
N LEU A 168 15.36 -22.05 8.01
CA LEU A 168 16.29 -21.01 7.54
C LEU A 168 17.53 -20.85 8.42
N ARG A 169 17.46 -21.19 9.71
CA ARG A 169 18.64 -21.17 10.60
C ARG A 169 19.55 -22.37 10.37
N ASN A 170 18.97 -23.53 10.13
CA ASN A 170 19.69 -24.80 9.98
C ASN A 170 20.23 -25.02 8.56
N THR A 171 19.71 -24.33 7.56
CA THR A 171 20.18 -24.47 6.18
C THR A 171 21.64 -24.04 6.01
N ASN A 172 22.39 -24.75 5.14
CA ASN A 172 23.79 -24.47 4.83
C ASN A 172 24.00 -23.24 3.92
N GLU A 173 22.92 -22.60 3.47
CA GLU A 173 23.00 -21.40 2.62
C GLU A 173 23.72 -20.24 3.33
N LYS A 174 24.60 -19.55 2.60
CA LYS A 174 25.24 -18.33 3.09
C LYS A 174 24.26 -17.17 2.95
N SER A 175 24.11 -16.37 4.00
CA SER A 175 23.29 -15.15 3.93
C SER A 175 23.92 -14.16 2.94
N THR A 176 23.16 -13.74 1.95
CA THR A 176 23.55 -12.65 1.04
C THR A 176 23.20 -11.32 1.69
N SER A 177 24.19 -10.46 1.89
CA SER A 177 23.98 -9.06 2.28
C SER A 177 23.64 -8.24 1.03
N GLU A 178 22.56 -8.58 0.33
CA GLU A 178 22.00 -7.66 -0.67
C GLU A 178 21.31 -6.52 0.08
N ASN A 179 22.10 -5.50 0.41
CA ASN A 179 21.69 -4.29 1.13
C ASN A 179 20.45 -3.59 0.53
N ALA A 180 20.07 -3.87 -0.72
CA ALA A 180 18.89 -3.30 -1.36
C ALA A 180 17.56 -3.87 -0.84
N VAL A 181 17.50 -5.17 -0.49
CA VAL A 181 16.27 -5.82 0.00
C VAL A 181 16.04 -5.56 1.49
N LEU A 182 17.12 -5.43 2.28
CA LEU A 182 17.02 -5.17 3.73
C LEU A 182 16.73 -3.69 4.03
N ASN A 183 17.30 -2.76 3.26
CA ASN A 183 17.05 -1.32 3.43
C ASN A 183 15.66 -0.89 2.95
N SER A 184 15.00 -1.67 2.08
CA SER A 184 13.61 -1.42 1.66
C SER A 184 12.57 -1.90 2.67
N VAL A 185 12.95 -2.77 3.62
CA VAL A 185 12.01 -3.45 4.54
C VAL A 185 11.87 -2.77 5.91
N LYS A 186 12.77 -1.84 6.28
CA LYS A 186 12.63 -1.04 7.50
C LYS A 186 11.83 0.23 7.24
N SER A 187 10.53 0.05 7.07
CA SER A 187 9.59 1.18 7.13
C SER A 187 9.60 1.78 8.54
N ASN A 188 10.12 3.01 8.65
CA ASN A 188 10.05 3.82 9.88
C ASN A 188 8.63 4.37 10.14
N LEU A 189 7.65 4.06 9.29
CA LEU A 189 6.28 4.55 9.41
C LEU A 189 5.58 3.85 10.57
N LYS A 190 5.07 4.63 11.52
CA LYS A 190 4.33 4.15 12.69
C LYS A 190 2.88 3.83 12.33
N PHE A 191 2.31 4.49 11.32
CA PHE A 191 0.95 4.23 10.90
C PHE A 191 0.79 2.82 10.30
N ASN A 192 -0.21 2.10 10.81
CA ASN A 192 -0.66 0.81 10.29
C ASN A 192 -2.19 0.82 10.17
N SER A 193 -2.70 0.68 8.95
CA SER A 193 -4.12 0.38 8.73
C SER A 193 -4.37 -1.09 9.02
N SER A 194 -5.50 -1.41 9.63
CA SER A 194 -5.96 -2.79 9.81
C SER A 194 -7.46 -2.88 9.56
N TYR A 195 -7.87 -3.86 8.77
CA TYR A 195 -9.30 -4.10 8.49
C TYR A 195 -10.00 -4.94 9.57
N GLY A 196 -9.26 -5.33 10.63
CA GLY A 196 -9.80 -6.04 11.79
C GLY A 196 -10.09 -7.51 11.50
N ARG A 197 -11.19 -8.04 12.04
CA ARG A 197 -11.57 -9.45 11.94
C ARG A 197 -11.97 -9.79 10.49
N MET A 198 -11.43 -10.91 10.00
CA MET A 198 -11.82 -11.50 8.71
C MET A 198 -13.23 -12.06 8.80
N ARG A 199 -14.08 -11.72 7.84
CA ARG A 199 -15.45 -12.24 7.70
C ARG A 199 -15.45 -13.56 6.92
N GLU A 200 -16.50 -14.36 7.10
CA GLU A 200 -16.61 -15.69 6.46
C GLU A 200 -16.47 -15.64 4.94
N ASN A 201 -17.12 -14.67 4.29
CA ASN A 201 -17.09 -14.49 2.84
C ASN A 201 -15.76 -13.92 2.30
N GLU A 202 -14.83 -13.49 3.16
CA GLU A 202 -13.50 -13.01 2.76
C GLU A 202 -12.45 -14.12 2.77
N LYS A 203 -12.75 -15.25 3.42
CA LYS A 203 -11.81 -16.36 3.55
C LYS A 203 -11.40 -16.90 2.18
N SER A 204 -12.36 -17.09 1.28
CA SER A 204 -12.11 -17.54 -0.10
C SER A 204 -11.25 -16.57 -0.90
N GLU A 205 -11.39 -15.26 -0.65
CA GLU A 205 -10.63 -14.21 -1.34
C GLU A 205 -9.14 -14.25 -0.96
N TYR A 206 -8.82 -14.43 0.32
CA TYR A 206 -7.44 -14.59 0.79
C TYR A 206 -6.81 -15.91 0.34
N LEU A 207 -7.61 -16.98 0.22
CA LEU A 207 -7.14 -18.27 -0.31
C LEU A 207 -6.73 -18.23 -1.78
N LYS A 208 -7.14 -17.21 -2.55
CA LYS A 208 -6.70 -17.07 -3.95
C LYS A 208 -5.18 -16.93 -4.07
N GLU A 209 -4.53 -16.39 -3.04
CA GLU A 209 -3.07 -16.19 -3.02
C GLU A 209 -2.28 -17.36 -2.43
N ALA A 210 -2.94 -18.25 -1.69
CA ALA A 210 -2.29 -19.45 -1.20
C ALA A 210 -2.26 -20.49 -2.34
N GLU A 211 -1.07 -20.73 -2.89
CA GLU A 211 -0.85 -21.76 -3.91
C GLU A 211 -1.04 -23.16 -3.31
N ASN A 212 -0.55 -23.36 -2.09
CA ASN A 212 -0.82 -24.57 -1.33
C ASN A 212 -2.06 -24.39 -0.44
N LYS A 213 -3.11 -25.16 -0.75
CA LYS A 213 -4.38 -25.16 0.00
C LYS A 213 -4.53 -26.38 0.91
N TYR A 214 -3.52 -27.23 0.98
CA TYR A 214 -3.52 -28.40 1.85
C TYR A 214 -3.33 -28.02 3.33
N ALA A 215 -3.58 -28.99 4.20
CA ALA A 215 -3.40 -28.88 5.63
C ALA A 215 -1.94 -28.53 5.99
N ARG A 216 -1.73 -28.06 7.24
CA ARG A 216 -0.40 -27.74 7.74
C ARG A 216 0.51 -28.95 7.61
N MET A 217 1.67 -28.76 7.01
CA MET A 217 2.66 -29.81 6.89
C MET A 217 3.49 -29.85 8.16
N PHE A 218 3.68 -31.03 8.74
CA PHE A 218 4.70 -31.25 9.77
C PHE A 218 5.93 -31.84 9.08
N PRO A 219 7.15 -31.46 9.53
CA PRO A 219 8.37 -32.01 8.93
C PRO A 219 8.40 -33.52 9.10
N ALA A 220 8.73 -34.26 8.05
CA ALA A 220 8.89 -35.71 8.12
C ALA A 220 10.03 -36.10 9.09
N ASP A 221 11.10 -35.31 9.11
CA ASP A 221 12.19 -35.45 10.09
C ASP A 221 11.95 -34.55 11.30
N THR A 222 11.55 -35.16 12.41
CA THR A 222 11.34 -34.45 13.68
C THR A 222 12.63 -33.88 14.29
N THR A 223 13.79 -34.39 13.88
CA THR A 223 15.12 -34.00 14.40
C THR A 223 15.67 -32.79 13.65
N ASN A 224 15.66 -32.85 12.31
CA ASN A 224 16.29 -31.82 11.47
C ASN A 224 15.31 -30.71 11.01
N GLY A 225 14.00 -30.91 11.18
CA GLY A 225 12.98 -29.98 10.72
C GLY A 225 12.65 -30.17 9.24
N TYR A 226 12.19 -29.10 8.57
CA TYR A 226 11.77 -29.21 7.17
C TYR A 226 12.93 -29.49 6.22
N SER A 227 12.67 -30.30 5.19
CA SER A 227 13.46 -30.28 3.95
C SER A 227 13.24 -28.97 3.18
N LYS A 228 14.02 -28.71 2.12
CA LYS A 228 13.82 -27.54 1.26
C LYS A 228 12.42 -27.57 0.63
N GLU A 229 12.01 -28.74 0.14
CA GLU A 229 10.73 -28.96 -0.53
C GLU A 229 9.56 -28.79 0.45
N GLU A 230 9.67 -29.35 1.66
CA GLU A 230 8.64 -29.17 2.69
C GLU A 230 8.51 -27.70 3.12
N ALA A 231 9.62 -26.98 3.25
CA ALA A 231 9.62 -25.56 3.59
C ALA A 231 8.95 -24.72 2.51
N VAL A 232 9.23 -24.98 1.23
CA VAL A 232 8.56 -24.35 0.09
C VAL A 232 7.05 -24.61 0.17
N GLN A 233 6.63 -25.87 0.32
CA GLN A 233 5.21 -26.21 0.36
C GLN A 233 4.47 -25.57 1.54
N GLU A 234 5.09 -25.50 2.72
CA GLU A 234 4.49 -24.83 3.87
C GLU A 234 4.45 -23.30 3.68
N ALA A 235 5.48 -22.70 3.07
CA ALA A 235 5.49 -21.26 2.77
C ALA A 235 4.41 -20.87 1.74
N LEU A 236 4.14 -21.73 0.75
CA LEU A 236 3.07 -21.59 -0.24
C LEU A 236 1.65 -21.60 0.36
N ARG A 237 1.49 -21.97 1.65
CA ARG A 237 0.21 -21.84 2.37
C ARG A 237 -0.11 -20.41 2.81
N CYS A 238 0.88 -19.51 2.77
CA CYS A 238 0.72 -18.12 3.16
C CYS A 238 -0.34 -17.42 2.29
N MET A 239 -1.29 -16.72 2.91
CA MET A 239 -2.33 -15.97 2.19
C MET A 239 -1.90 -14.55 1.79
N HIS A 240 -0.64 -14.17 2.07
CA HIS A 240 -0.08 -12.85 1.76
C HIS A 240 -1.03 -11.70 2.14
N CYS A 241 -1.35 -11.64 3.44
CA CYS A 241 -2.37 -10.71 3.95
C CYS A 241 -1.86 -9.28 4.21
N ASP A 242 -0.57 -9.02 4.05
CA ASP A 242 0.07 -7.71 4.04
C ASP A 242 -0.22 -6.93 2.75
N CYS A 243 0.04 -5.61 2.80
CA CYS A 243 -0.09 -4.75 1.64
C CYS A 243 1.17 -4.81 0.76
N ARG A 244 1.00 -5.01 -0.55
CA ARG A 244 2.08 -5.06 -1.54
C ARG A 244 2.83 -3.74 -1.73
N LYS A 245 2.22 -2.62 -1.34
CA LYS A 245 2.81 -1.27 -1.43
C LYS A 245 3.09 -0.67 -0.05
N ASN A 246 3.17 -1.48 1.00
CA ASN A 246 3.33 -1.03 2.39
C ASN A 246 4.35 0.11 2.58
N ASP A 247 5.52 0.04 1.94
CA ASP A 247 6.65 0.94 2.21
C ASP A 247 6.67 2.18 1.31
N ALA A 248 5.97 2.13 0.17
CA ALA A 248 5.86 3.21 -0.82
C ALA A 248 4.40 3.71 -1.01
N CYS A 249 3.52 3.44 -0.04
CA CYS A 249 2.12 3.86 -0.09
C CYS A 249 2.01 5.32 0.36
N ASP A 250 1.71 6.22 -0.57
CA ASP A 250 1.55 7.65 -0.29
C ASP A 250 0.49 7.92 0.78
N LEU A 251 -0.64 7.19 0.76
CA LEU A 251 -1.66 7.32 1.80
C LEU A 251 -1.12 6.96 3.18
N ARG A 252 -0.29 5.91 3.29
CA ARG A 252 0.32 5.48 4.56
C ARG A 252 1.33 6.52 5.05
N ILE A 253 2.16 7.04 4.14
CA ILE A 253 3.14 8.11 4.42
C ILE A 253 2.43 9.35 4.94
N MET A 254 1.36 9.79 4.27
CA MET A 254 0.58 10.96 4.70
C MET A 254 -0.16 10.72 6.01
N ALA A 255 -0.69 9.52 6.23
CA ALA A 255 -1.33 9.17 7.49
C ALA A 255 -0.34 9.24 8.65
N ASP A 256 0.90 8.81 8.46
CA ASP A 256 1.96 8.95 9.46
C ASP A 256 2.34 10.42 9.67
N GLN A 257 2.59 11.16 8.59
CA GLN A 257 2.96 12.58 8.61
C GLN A 257 1.94 13.44 9.38
N PHE A 258 0.64 13.28 9.10
CA PHE A 258 -0.42 14.06 9.76
C PHE A 258 -0.91 13.43 11.06
N GLN A 259 -0.29 12.33 11.51
CA GLN A 259 -0.70 11.55 12.68
C GLN A 259 -2.20 11.19 12.64
N ALA A 260 -2.65 10.80 11.45
CA ALA A 260 -4.03 10.42 11.18
C ALA A 260 -4.37 9.13 11.93
N LYS A 261 -5.61 9.03 12.42
CA LYS A 261 -6.13 7.81 13.03
C LYS A 261 -7.16 7.18 12.11
N GLN A 262 -6.98 5.90 11.79
CA GLN A 262 -7.86 5.17 10.89
C GLN A 262 -9.34 5.20 11.34
N ARG A 263 -9.60 5.17 12.66
CA ARG A 263 -10.95 5.06 13.23
C ARG A 263 -11.54 6.39 13.70
N THR A 264 -11.07 7.53 13.19
CA THR A 264 -11.68 8.83 13.53
C THR A 264 -13.10 8.95 12.95
N PHE A 265 -13.27 8.55 11.70
CA PHE A 265 -14.59 8.43 11.07
C PHE A 265 -14.91 6.94 10.93
N VAL A 266 -16.00 6.51 11.56
CA VAL A 266 -16.39 5.10 11.59
C VAL A 266 -17.56 4.90 10.63
N ILE A 267 -17.38 4.01 9.68
CA ILE A 267 -18.46 3.51 8.81
C ILE A 267 -18.99 2.24 9.47
N GLU A 268 -20.29 2.14 9.68
CA GLU A 268 -20.93 1.02 10.40
C GLU A 268 -20.64 -0.33 9.70
N ASN A 269 -20.67 -0.34 8.37
CA ASN A 269 -20.46 -1.54 7.56
C ASN A 269 -19.35 -1.34 6.53
N ARG A 270 -18.14 -1.79 6.87
CA ARG A 270 -17.07 -1.89 5.88
C ARG A 270 -17.46 -2.84 4.75
N GLN A 271 -16.98 -2.56 3.54
CA GLN A 271 -17.10 -3.48 2.40
C GLN A 271 -16.25 -4.75 2.64
N ASN A 272 -16.66 -5.86 2.01
CA ASN A 272 -15.88 -7.09 2.06
C ASN A 272 -14.67 -6.94 1.15
N ILE A 273 -13.54 -7.47 1.59
CA ILE A 273 -12.29 -7.47 0.83
C ILE A 273 -12.43 -8.41 -0.36
N THR A 274 -12.03 -7.95 -1.54
CA THR A 274 -11.95 -8.74 -2.76
C THR A 274 -10.57 -8.61 -3.39
N LYS A 275 -10.11 -9.70 -4.02
CA LYS A 275 -8.87 -9.75 -4.80
C LYS A 275 -9.20 -10.20 -6.22
N ILE A 276 -9.01 -9.32 -7.19
CA ILE A 276 -9.32 -9.55 -8.59
C ILE A 276 -8.00 -9.65 -9.37
N PHE A 277 -7.71 -10.83 -9.90
CA PHE A 277 -6.48 -11.08 -10.65
C PHE A 277 -6.75 -10.92 -12.14
N HIS A 278 -6.09 -9.93 -12.76
CA HIS A 278 -6.05 -9.75 -14.21
C HIS A 278 -4.69 -10.23 -14.72
N ALA A 279 -4.44 -11.53 -14.65
CA ALA A 279 -3.12 -12.09 -14.96
C ALA A 279 -2.79 -12.03 -16.46
N PRO A 280 -1.52 -11.76 -16.83
CA PRO A 280 -0.36 -11.35 -16.01
C PRO A 280 -0.25 -9.83 -15.70
N LEU A 281 -1.27 -9.02 -15.99
CA LEU A 281 -1.18 -7.55 -15.92
C LEU A 281 -1.02 -7.01 -14.48
N LEU A 282 -1.99 -7.31 -13.61
CA LEU A 282 -2.06 -6.74 -12.25
C LEU A 282 -3.06 -7.47 -11.35
N VAL A 283 -2.94 -7.25 -10.03
CA VAL A 283 -3.97 -7.56 -9.05
C VAL A 283 -4.65 -6.27 -8.60
N LEU A 284 -5.98 -6.31 -8.54
CA LEU A 284 -6.84 -5.22 -8.10
C LEU A 284 -7.51 -5.59 -6.77
N GLU A 285 -7.32 -4.73 -5.77
CA GLU A 285 -7.94 -4.81 -4.44
C GLU A 285 -8.77 -3.53 -4.20
N PRO A 286 -10.02 -3.47 -4.68
CA PRO A 286 -10.82 -2.24 -4.72
C PRO A 286 -11.00 -1.57 -3.36
N GLN A 287 -11.03 -2.34 -2.27
CA GLN A 287 -11.26 -1.80 -0.92
C GLN A 287 -10.03 -1.06 -0.35
N LYS A 288 -8.86 -1.16 -0.99
CA LYS A 288 -7.69 -0.31 -0.67
C LYS A 288 -7.72 1.01 -1.44
N CYS A 289 -8.63 1.17 -2.40
CA CYS A 289 -8.68 2.35 -3.28
C CYS A 289 -9.28 3.56 -2.55
N ILE A 290 -8.64 4.72 -2.73
CA ILE A 290 -9.16 6.03 -2.27
C ILE A 290 -9.94 6.78 -3.36
N LYS A 291 -10.34 6.09 -4.44
CA LYS A 291 -11.16 6.62 -5.54
C LYS A 291 -10.57 7.90 -6.18
N CYS A 292 -9.24 7.97 -6.27
CA CYS A 292 -8.52 9.16 -6.75
C CYS A 292 -8.69 9.44 -8.25
N GLY A 293 -9.00 8.40 -9.05
CA GLY A 293 -9.17 8.50 -10.50
C GLY A 293 -7.87 8.50 -11.32
N VAL A 294 -6.69 8.42 -10.68
CA VAL A 294 -5.38 8.43 -11.38
C VAL A 294 -5.27 7.31 -12.41
N CYS A 295 -5.72 6.09 -12.09
CA CYS A 295 -5.73 4.97 -13.04
C CYS A 295 -6.62 5.24 -14.26
N ILE A 296 -7.80 5.84 -14.06
CA ILE A 296 -8.73 6.21 -15.13
C ILE A 296 -8.06 7.21 -16.06
N GLN A 297 -7.39 8.22 -15.50
CA GLN A 297 -6.66 9.24 -16.25
C GLN A 297 -5.55 8.62 -17.11
N ILE A 298 -4.73 7.73 -16.53
CA ILE A 298 -3.66 7.02 -17.26
C ILE A 298 -4.23 6.25 -18.46
N THR A 299 -5.39 5.61 -18.27
CA THR A 299 -5.99 4.76 -19.30
C THR A 299 -6.97 5.46 -20.23
N ASN A 300 -7.22 6.76 -20.04
CA ASN A 300 -8.31 7.47 -20.73
C ASN A 300 -8.19 7.48 -22.27
N SER A 301 -6.96 7.41 -22.80
CA SER A 301 -6.71 7.37 -24.24
C SER A 301 -6.79 5.96 -24.85
N SER A 302 -6.90 4.92 -24.02
CA SER A 302 -6.93 3.52 -24.45
C SER A 302 -8.35 3.00 -24.57
N LYS A 303 -8.65 2.32 -25.68
CA LYS A 303 -9.93 1.60 -25.88
C LYS A 303 -9.90 0.15 -25.41
N ASP A 304 -8.71 -0.41 -25.26
CA ASP A 304 -8.50 -1.85 -25.09
C ASP A 304 -8.05 -2.22 -23.66
N PHE A 305 -7.80 -1.21 -22.83
CA PHE A 305 -7.45 -1.33 -21.42
C PHE A 305 -7.86 -0.05 -20.71
N SER A 306 -8.91 -0.11 -19.91
CA SER A 306 -9.49 1.07 -19.27
C SER A 306 -9.96 0.78 -17.85
N PHE A 307 -9.61 1.69 -16.95
CA PHE A 307 -10.23 1.77 -15.64
C PHE A 307 -11.46 2.64 -15.69
N SER A 308 -12.48 2.28 -14.91
CA SER A 308 -13.68 3.10 -14.74
C SER A 308 -14.22 3.02 -13.31
N PHE A 309 -15.05 3.99 -12.95
CA PHE A 309 -15.87 3.92 -11.73
C PHE A 309 -17.18 3.21 -12.04
N ARG A 310 -17.53 2.25 -11.20
CA ARG A 310 -18.83 1.56 -11.20
C ARG A 310 -19.63 1.99 -9.97
N GLU A 311 -20.95 2.01 -10.08
CA GLU A 311 -21.90 2.40 -9.03
C GLU A 311 -21.87 3.90 -8.68
N LYS A 312 -22.58 4.30 -7.62
CA LYS A 312 -22.70 5.70 -7.18
C LYS A 312 -22.43 5.85 -5.67
N SER A 313 -22.05 7.06 -5.27
CA SER A 313 -21.86 7.44 -3.86
C SER A 313 -20.84 6.55 -3.13
N PHE A 314 -21.15 6.09 -1.91
CA PHE A 314 -20.28 5.22 -1.11
C PHE A 314 -20.03 3.84 -1.72
N GLN A 315 -20.84 3.43 -2.70
CA GLN A 315 -20.69 2.13 -3.35
C GLN A 315 -19.73 2.18 -4.54
N VAL A 316 -19.21 3.36 -4.89
CA VAL A 316 -18.28 3.52 -5.99
C VAL A 316 -17.08 2.58 -5.83
N GLN A 317 -16.84 1.76 -6.84
CA GLN A 317 -15.67 0.89 -6.94
C GLN A 317 -14.97 1.11 -8.27
N ILE A 318 -13.66 0.85 -8.29
CA ILE A 318 -12.90 0.82 -9.54
C ILE A 318 -12.97 -0.56 -10.15
N GLU A 319 -13.12 -0.60 -11.48
CA GLU A 319 -13.12 -1.83 -12.28
C GLU A 319 -12.15 -1.66 -13.45
N LEU A 320 -11.47 -2.75 -13.82
CA LEU A 320 -10.58 -2.81 -14.97
C LEU A 320 -11.25 -3.61 -16.08
N PHE A 321 -11.35 -2.99 -17.25
CA PHE A 321 -11.68 -3.67 -18.50
C PHE A 321 -10.42 -3.81 -19.34
N HIS A 322 -10.19 -4.98 -19.93
CA HIS A 322 -9.19 -5.17 -20.97
C HIS A 322 -9.63 -6.23 -21.98
N LYS A 323 -9.09 -6.18 -23.20
CA LYS A 323 -9.27 -7.27 -24.18
C LYS A 323 -8.55 -8.54 -23.71
N GLU A 324 -9.03 -9.69 -24.16
CA GLU A 324 -8.45 -11.00 -23.81
C GLU A 324 -6.98 -11.13 -24.27
N GLU A 325 -6.63 -10.53 -25.41
CA GLU A 325 -5.25 -10.54 -25.91
C GLU A 325 -4.41 -9.45 -25.23
N ILE A 326 -3.33 -9.90 -24.57
CA ILE A 326 -2.45 -9.02 -23.80
C ILE A 326 -1.25 -8.62 -24.67
N SER A 327 -1.19 -7.33 -25.00
CA SER A 327 -0.08 -6.72 -25.73
C SER A 327 0.90 -6.00 -24.80
N ASP A 328 2.13 -5.76 -25.27
CA ASP A 328 3.16 -4.98 -24.55
C ASP A 328 2.68 -3.58 -24.16
N SER A 329 1.80 -2.98 -24.98
CA SER A 329 1.17 -1.69 -24.68
C SER A 329 0.30 -1.76 -23.42
N LEU A 330 -0.49 -2.84 -23.26
CA LEU A 330 -1.32 -3.03 -22.06
C LEU A 330 -0.47 -3.27 -20.82
N ILE A 331 0.62 -4.04 -20.96
CA ILE A 331 1.58 -4.27 -19.86
C ILE A 331 2.20 -2.95 -19.43
N SER A 332 2.59 -2.09 -20.39
CA SER A 332 3.14 -0.77 -20.11
C SER A 332 2.14 0.14 -19.38
N LEU A 333 0.87 0.16 -19.80
CA LEU A 333 -0.20 0.90 -19.12
C LEU A 333 -0.46 0.36 -17.71
N ALA A 334 -0.52 -0.96 -17.54
CA ALA A 334 -0.68 -1.60 -16.24
C ALA A 334 0.44 -1.21 -15.27
N LYS A 335 1.70 -1.23 -15.73
CA LYS A 335 2.86 -0.78 -14.95
C LYS A 335 2.74 0.67 -14.50
N LYS A 336 2.34 1.58 -15.40
CA LYS A 336 2.07 2.98 -15.04
C LYS A 336 0.98 3.12 -13.99
N CYS A 337 -0.11 2.35 -14.09
CA CYS A 337 -1.17 2.35 -13.08
C CYS A 337 -0.69 1.84 -11.71
N ILE A 338 0.15 0.81 -11.67
CA ILE A 338 0.76 0.28 -10.43
C ILE A 338 1.67 1.34 -9.79
N GLU A 339 2.53 1.96 -10.59
CA GLU A 339 3.48 2.97 -10.15
C GLU A 339 2.77 4.17 -9.51
N HIS A 340 1.78 4.72 -10.20
CA HIS A 340 1.09 5.95 -9.78
C HIS A 340 -0.12 5.74 -8.87
N CYS A 341 -0.52 4.50 -8.55
CA CYS A 341 -1.58 4.29 -7.56
C CYS A 341 -1.09 4.78 -6.18
N PRO A 342 -1.73 5.76 -5.52
CA PRO A 342 -1.25 6.29 -4.22
C PRO A 342 -1.45 5.32 -3.04
N THR A 343 -1.93 4.11 -3.33
CA THR A 343 -2.30 3.06 -2.37
C THR A 343 -1.87 1.69 -2.90
N GLY A 344 -2.10 0.63 -2.12
CA GLY A 344 -1.93 -0.75 -2.58
C GLY A 344 -3.13 -1.34 -3.32
N ALA A 345 -4.03 -0.52 -3.87
CA ALA A 345 -5.21 -1.01 -4.58
C ALA A 345 -4.89 -1.66 -5.93
N ILE A 346 -3.85 -1.19 -6.61
CA ILE A 346 -3.37 -1.74 -7.88
C ILE A 346 -1.93 -2.16 -7.64
N SER A 347 -1.60 -3.41 -7.92
CA SER A 347 -0.26 -3.96 -7.64
C SER A 347 0.13 -5.03 -8.66
N ALA A 348 1.44 -5.30 -8.77
CA ALA A 348 1.94 -6.40 -9.59
C ALA A 348 1.54 -7.78 -9.01
N ILE A 349 1.37 -8.75 -9.90
CA ILE A 349 1.12 -10.15 -9.54
C ILE A 349 2.48 -10.81 -9.31
N LYS A 350 2.89 -10.85 -8.05
CA LYS A 350 4.19 -11.34 -7.54
C LYS A 350 5.40 -10.57 -8.04
#